data_AF-A0A535QPW7-F1
#
_entry.id   AF-A0A535QPW7-F1
#
_cell.length_a   1.000
_cell.length_b   1.000
_cell.length_c   1.000
_cell.angle_alpha   90.00
_cell.angle_beta   90.00
_cell.angle_gamma   90.00
#
_symmetry.space_group_name_H-M   'P 1'
#
loop_
_entity.id
_entity.type
_entity.pdbx_description
1 polymer ?
#
loop_
_entity_poly.entity_id
_entity_poly.type
_entity_poly.pdbx_seq_one_letter_code
_entity_poly.pdbx_strand_id
1 'polypeptide(L)'
;KGSKNNGTAQQFATDAAAGKLPTVSWLYGPKGLSEHPVEPVLAGQKWTADQVDAIVTGGLWPNIVIFITWDDWGGWYDHVTPPLVEQWKDGTQFTYGSRVGCLVLSPYAKAAYISHTQQTHVSLVKFCEKTFGLPSINARDKAADDMSDCFDFTQKPLVAPGPAV
;
A
#
# COMPACT_ATOMS: atom_id res chain seq x y z
N LYS A 1 -0.28 21.60 0.31
CA LYS A 1 0.65 21.72 1.47
C LYS A 1 -0.11 22.48 2.56
N GLY A 2 -0.23 21.94 3.78
CA GLY A 2 -0.97 22.60 4.89
C GLY A 2 -2.39 22.10 5.15
N SER A 3 -2.75 20.89 4.70
CA SER A 3 -4.00 20.26 5.15
C SER A 3 -3.90 19.92 6.63
N LYS A 4 -4.97 20.14 7.40
CA LYS A 4 -5.11 19.67 8.79
C LYS A 4 -4.99 18.15 8.93
N ASN A 5 -5.12 17.42 7.82
CA ASN A 5 -5.00 15.97 7.76
C ASN A 5 -3.56 15.51 7.45
N ASN A 6 -2.60 16.43 7.34
CA ASN A 6 -1.18 16.08 7.19
C ASN A 6 -0.56 15.94 8.59
N GLY A 7 -0.22 14.71 8.99
CA GLY A 7 0.48 14.40 10.24
C GLY A 7 1.93 13.98 10.03
N THR A 8 2.61 13.66 11.13
CA THR A 8 3.93 13.01 11.11
C THR A 8 3.80 11.49 11.19
N ALA A 9 4.85 10.76 10.82
CA ALA A 9 4.94 9.32 11.07
C ALA A 9 4.76 8.98 12.57
N GLN A 10 5.28 9.83 13.46
CA GLN A 10 5.10 9.66 14.91
C GLN A 10 3.62 9.80 15.33
N GLN A 11 2.89 10.73 14.71
CA GLN A 11 1.46 10.90 14.95
C GLN A 11 0.68 9.67 14.48
N PHE A 12 1.01 9.14 13.30
CA PHE A 12 0.43 7.89 12.81
C PHE A 12 0.63 6.74 13.79
N ALA A 13 1.86 6.50 14.27
CA ALA A 13 2.14 5.44 15.25
C ALA A 13 1.33 5.60 16.54
N THR A 14 1.19 6.84 17.01
CA THR A 14 0.41 7.19 18.20
C THR A 14 -1.08 6.88 18.01
N ASP A 15 -1.64 7.30 16.88
CA ASP A 15 -3.04 7.08 16.55
C ASP A 15 -3.33 5.60 16.26
N ALA A 16 -2.41 4.90 15.62
CA ALA A 16 -2.47 3.45 15.38
C ALA A 16 -2.54 2.69 16.70
N ALA A 17 -1.60 2.93 17.62
CA ALA A 17 -1.57 2.27 18.93
C ALA A 17 -2.79 2.61 19.81
N ALA A 18 -3.43 3.76 19.57
CA ALA A 18 -4.66 4.16 20.25
C ALA A 18 -5.95 3.67 19.57
N GLY A 19 -5.86 2.99 18.42
CA GLY A 19 -7.03 2.56 17.64
C GLY A 19 -7.81 3.72 17.00
N LYS A 20 -7.13 4.84 16.69
CA LYS A 20 -7.72 6.11 16.23
C LYS A 20 -7.30 6.53 14.82
N LEU A 21 -6.80 5.60 14.01
CA LEU A 21 -6.47 5.94 12.62
C LEU A 21 -7.71 6.43 11.86
N PRO A 22 -7.56 7.43 11.00
CA PRO A 22 -8.58 7.78 10.01
C PRO A 22 -8.95 6.59 9.12
N THR A 23 -10.14 6.65 8.51
CA THR A 23 -10.65 5.62 7.58
C THR A 23 -9.67 5.27 6.46
N VAL A 24 -8.92 6.26 5.95
CA VAL A 24 -7.83 6.05 4.99
C VAL A 24 -6.62 6.83 5.49
N SER A 25 -5.49 6.14 5.61
CA SER A 25 -4.22 6.73 6.03
C SER A 25 -3.14 6.41 5.00
N TRP A 26 -2.46 7.45 4.51
CA TRP A 26 -1.27 7.32 3.67
C TRP A 26 -0.05 7.59 4.54
N LEU A 27 0.78 6.58 4.74
CA LEU A 27 1.99 6.68 5.55
C LEU A 27 3.22 6.60 4.64
N TYR A 28 4.15 7.53 4.83
CA TYR A 28 5.41 7.57 4.11
C TYR A 28 6.56 7.43 5.10
N GLY A 29 7.56 6.62 4.76
CA GLY A 29 8.76 6.41 5.57
C GLY A 29 9.51 7.73 5.79
N PRO A 30 9.79 8.17 7.02
CA PRO A 30 10.59 9.36 7.24
C PRO A 30 12.02 9.12 6.71
N LYS A 31 12.74 10.22 6.46
CA LYS A 31 14.14 10.16 6.03
C LYS A 31 14.96 9.28 6.98
N GLY A 32 15.79 8.41 6.42
CA GLY A 32 16.59 7.41 7.11
C GLY A 32 15.89 6.06 7.32
N LEU A 33 14.57 6.01 7.09
CA LEU A 33 13.72 4.84 7.35
C LEU A 33 12.80 4.54 6.15
N SER A 34 13.07 5.16 4.99
CA SER A 34 12.28 4.97 3.77
C SER A 34 12.78 3.81 2.90
N GLU A 35 13.90 3.20 3.28
CA GLU A 35 14.68 2.25 2.48
C GLU A 35 15.29 2.85 1.21
N HIS A 36 15.09 4.16 0.97
CA HIS A 36 15.68 4.84 -0.17
C HIS A 36 17.21 4.82 -0.07
N PRO A 37 17.95 4.47 -1.13
CA PRO A 37 19.41 4.47 -1.11
C PRO A 37 20.02 5.82 -0.74
N VAL A 38 21.08 5.89 0.04
CA VAL A 38 21.89 4.81 0.61
C VAL A 38 21.43 4.40 2.02
N GLU A 39 20.17 4.63 2.37
CA GLU A 39 19.63 4.33 3.71
C GLU A 39 19.65 2.81 4.00
N PRO A 40 19.83 2.38 5.26
CA PRO A 40 19.83 0.97 5.60
C PRO A 40 18.44 0.35 5.43
N VAL A 41 18.32 -0.65 4.54
CA VAL A 41 17.07 -1.40 4.31
C VAL A 41 16.53 -2.00 5.60
N LEU A 42 17.39 -2.59 6.44
CA LEU A 42 16.96 -3.19 7.72
C LEU A 42 16.29 -2.17 8.66
N ALA A 43 16.73 -0.91 8.63
CA ALA A 43 16.13 0.13 9.48
C ALA A 43 14.73 0.51 8.98
N GLY A 44 14.55 0.66 7.66
CA GLY A 44 13.24 0.92 7.06
C GLY A 44 12.27 -0.26 7.19
N GLN A 45 12.77 -1.49 7.02
CA GLN A 45 11.99 -2.71 7.21
C GLN A 45 11.49 -2.80 8.65
N LYS A 46 12.39 -2.61 9.63
CA LYS A 46 12.02 -2.60 11.05
C LYS A 46 10.99 -1.51 11.33
N TRP A 47 11.23 -0.30 10.83
CA TRP A 47 10.31 0.82 11.05
C TRP A 47 8.92 0.51 10.51
N THR A 48 8.82 -0.07 9.30
CA THR A 48 7.55 -0.49 8.68
C THR A 48 6.84 -1.56 9.53
N ALA A 49 7.60 -2.55 10.02
CA ALA A 49 7.05 -3.59 10.89
C ALA A 49 6.51 -3.02 12.22
N ASP A 50 7.23 -2.07 12.82
CA ASP A 50 6.77 -1.36 14.03
C ASP A 50 5.43 -0.62 13.81
N GLN A 51 5.15 -0.16 12.58
CA GLN A 51 3.86 0.48 12.27
C GLN A 51 2.71 -0.54 12.19
N VAL A 52 2.98 -1.71 11.60
CA VAL A 52 2.01 -2.81 11.57
C VAL A 52 1.70 -3.28 13.00
N ASP A 53 2.73 -3.40 13.84
CA ASP A 53 2.58 -3.75 15.26
C ASP A 53 1.75 -2.72 16.03
N ALA A 54 1.94 -1.42 15.77
CA ALA A 54 1.12 -0.38 16.37
C ALA A 54 -0.36 -0.51 15.99
N ILE A 55 -0.65 -0.82 14.72
CA ILE A 55 -2.03 -1.06 14.23
C ILE A 55 -2.66 -2.27 14.94
N VAL A 56 -1.92 -3.37 15.04
CA VAL A 56 -2.38 -4.59 15.70
C VAL A 56 -2.60 -4.35 17.20
N THR A 57 -1.65 -3.68 17.87
CA THR A 57 -1.72 -3.32 19.29
C THR A 57 -2.91 -2.42 19.60
N GLY A 58 -3.23 -1.49 18.70
CA GLY A 58 -4.42 -0.65 18.80
C GLY A 58 -5.75 -1.36 18.58
N GLY A 59 -5.74 -2.67 18.36
CA GLY A 59 -6.95 -3.48 18.19
C GLY A 59 -7.64 -3.27 16.83
N LEU A 60 -6.95 -2.70 15.85
CA LEU A 60 -7.53 -2.39 14.53
C LEU A 60 -7.60 -3.60 13.60
N TRP A 61 -6.83 -4.66 13.88
CA TRP A 61 -6.70 -5.83 13.01
C TRP A 61 -8.03 -6.38 12.47
N PRO A 62 -9.11 -6.56 13.25
CA PRO A 62 -10.36 -7.16 12.74
C PRO A 62 -11.02 -6.42 11.57
N ASN A 63 -10.69 -5.13 11.37
CA ASN A 63 -11.33 -4.26 10.39
C ASN A 63 -10.33 -3.43 9.57
N ILE A 64 -9.10 -3.91 9.39
CA ILE A 64 -8.04 -3.17 8.66
C ILE A 64 -7.63 -3.87 7.36
N VAL A 65 -7.21 -3.06 6.40
CA VAL A 65 -6.42 -3.49 5.24
C VAL A 65 -5.17 -2.63 5.22
N ILE A 66 -4.01 -3.28 5.14
CA ILE A 66 -2.70 -2.62 5.07
C ILE A 66 -2.07 -3.01 3.74
N PHE A 67 -1.69 -2.00 2.96
CA PHE A 67 -0.86 -2.15 1.78
C PHE A 67 0.54 -1.63 2.09
N ILE A 68 1.56 -2.44 1.83
CA ILE A 68 2.97 -2.01 1.90
C ILE A 68 3.52 -2.05 0.48
N THR A 69 3.98 -0.92 -0.03
CA THR A 69 4.52 -0.79 -1.39
C THR A 69 5.68 0.21 -1.40
N TRP A 70 6.52 0.13 -2.41
CA TRP A 70 7.55 1.11 -2.71
C TRP A 70 7.05 2.08 -3.77
N ASP A 71 7.54 3.33 -3.77
CA ASP A 71 7.13 4.36 -4.72
C ASP A 71 7.81 4.18 -6.09
N ASP A 72 9.08 3.77 -6.09
CA ASP A 72 9.81 3.37 -7.29
C ASP A 72 10.77 2.19 -7.05
N TRP A 73 11.44 1.73 -8.13
CA TRP A 73 12.30 0.54 -8.10
C TRP A 73 13.77 0.87 -7.78
N GLY A 74 14.08 2.13 -7.51
CA GLY A 74 15.37 2.68 -7.12
C GLY A 74 16.48 2.61 -8.18
N GLY A 75 16.15 2.20 -9.41
CA GLY A 75 17.14 1.96 -10.47
C GLY A 75 17.66 0.52 -10.55
N TRP A 76 17.18 -0.39 -9.69
CA TRP A 76 17.54 -1.80 -9.74
C TRP A 76 16.95 -2.53 -10.95
N TYR A 77 17.60 -3.62 -11.37
CA TYR A 77 17.13 -4.40 -12.50
C TYR A 77 15.89 -5.23 -12.13
N ASP A 78 14.86 -5.16 -12.97
CA ASP A 78 13.75 -6.11 -13.01
C ASP A 78 13.68 -6.72 -14.42
N HIS A 79 13.42 -8.03 -14.50
CA HIS A 79 13.45 -8.75 -15.77
C HIS A 79 12.18 -8.57 -16.63
N VAL A 80 11.09 -8.06 -16.05
CA VAL A 80 9.84 -7.88 -16.78
C VAL A 80 9.90 -6.56 -17.52
N THR A 81 9.71 -6.63 -18.84
CA THR A 81 9.54 -5.44 -19.67
C THR A 81 8.26 -4.71 -19.26
N PRO A 82 8.34 -3.42 -18.87
CA PRO A 82 7.15 -2.68 -18.49
C PRO A 82 6.14 -2.60 -19.64
N PRO A 83 4.85 -2.84 -19.37
CA PRO A 83 3.85 -2.87 -20.41
C PRO A 83 3.55 -1.46 -20.95
N LEU A 84 3.20 -1.42 -22.23
CA LEU A 84 2.78 -0.23 -22.96
C LEU A 84 1.26 -0.08 -22.84
N VAL A 85 0.82 0.83 -21.99
CA VAL A 85 -0.60 0.88 -21.54
C VAL A 85 -1.25 2.24 -21.67
N GLU A 86 -0.48 3.31 -21.84
CA GLU A 86 -1.03 4.65 -22.06
C GLU A 86 -0.23 5.41 -23.11
N GLN A 87 -0.85 6.46 -23.66
CA GLN A 87 -0.15 7.45 -24.48
C GLN A 87 -0.45 8.83 -23.89
N TRP A 88 0.55 9.71 -23.93
CA TRP A 88 0.35 11.12 -23.67
C TRP A 88 -0.55 11.73 -24.75
N LYS A 89 -1.08 12.93 -24.48
CA LYS A 89 -2.01 13.60 -25.40
C LYS A 89 -1.40 13.92 -26.77
N ASP A 90 -0.08 14.06 -26.84
CA ASP A 90 0.68 14.28 -28.07
C ASP A 90 1.01 12.98 -28.83
N GLY A 91 0.49 11.84 -28.36
CA GLY A 91 0.72 10.52 -28.95
C GLY A 91 2.04 9.88 -28.53
N THR A 92 2.84 10.53 -27.68
CA THR A 92 4.07 9.91 -27.17
C THR A 92 3.71 8.77 -26.22
N GLN A 93 4.43 7.65 -26.36
CA GLN A 93 4.16 6.45 -25.59
C GLN A 93 4.46 6.70 -24.11
N PHE A 94 3.48 6.45 -23.23
CA PHE A 94 3.70 6.35 -21.80
C PHE A 94 3.82 4.86 -21.43
N THR A 95 4.97 4.52 -20.87
CA THR A 95 5.22 3.17 -20.35
C THR A 95 5.04 3.20 -18.85
N TYR A 96 4.56 2.12 -18.26
CA TYR A 96 4.76 1.96 -16.83
C TYR A 96 6.26 1.87 -16.49
N GLY A 97 6.58 2.10 -15.23
CA GLY A 97 7.92 1.88 -14.70
C GLY A 97 8.18 0.39 -14.47
N SER A 98 9.39 0.07 -14.00
CA SER A 98 9.72 -1.27 -13.51
C SER A 98 8.81 -1.67 -12.35
N ARG A 99 8.66 -2.98 -12.14
CA ARG A 99 7.84 -3.51 -11.05
C ARG A 99 8.43 -3.14 -9.69
N VAL A 100 7.53 -2.94 -8.73
CA VAL A 100 7.83 -2.82 -7.30
C VAL A 100 7.02 -3.86 -6.53
N GLY A 101 7.44 -4.20 -5.32
CA GLY A 101 6.68 -5.08 -4.45
C GLY A 101 5.40 -4.42 -3.95
N CYS A 102 4.37 -5.23 -3.69
CA CYS A 102 3.19 -4.82 -2.92
C CYS A 102 2.78 -5.98 -2.02
N LEU A 103 2.69 -5.74 -0.71
CA LEU A 103 2.18 -6.68 0.28
C LEU A 103 0.79 -6.26 0.71
N VAL A 104 -0.11 -7.23 0.83
CA VAL A 104 -1.49 -7.04 1.30
C VAL A 104 -1.65 -7.78 2.63
N LEU A 105 -1.93 -7.05 3.71
CA LEU A 105 -2.18 -7.62 5.03
C LEU A 105 -3.60 -7.25 5.48
N SER A 106 -4.37 -8.25 5.86
CA SER A 106 -5.71 -8.08 6.42
C SER A 106 -6.18 -9.40 7.02
N PRO A 107 -7.11 -9.41 7.99
CA PRO A 107 -7.85 -10.62 8.36
C PRO A 107 -8.57 -11.28 7.17
N TYR A 108 -8.85 -10.53 6.09
CA TYR A 108 -9.54 -11.02 4.89
C TYR A 108 -8.62 -11.19 3.68
N ALA A 109 -7.31 -10.96 3.83
CA ALA A 109 -6.35 -11.24 2.76
C ALA A 109 -6.21 -12.77 2.59
N LYS A 110 -6.06 -13.23 1.35
CA LYS A 110 -5.79 -14.65 1.06
C LYS A 110 -4.40 -15.01 1.60
N ALA A 111 -4.35 -15.98 2.51
CA ALA A 111 -3.09 -16.42 3.10
C ALA A 111 -2.19 -17.16 2.09
N ALA A 112 -0.88 -16.88 2.13
CA ALA A 112 0.12 -17.51 1.27
C ALA A 112 -0.22 -17.44 -0.24
N TYR A 113 -0.85 -16.34 -0.66
CA TYR A 113 -1.32 -16.13 -2.02
C TYR A 113 -0.49 -15.05 -2.72
N ILE A 114 -0.14 -15.29 -3.99
CA ILE A 114 0.52 -14.33 -4.86
C ILE A 114 -0.47 -13.98 -5.95
N SER A 115 -0.91 -12.72 -6.00
CA SER A 115 -1.69 -12.24 -7.15
C SER A 115 -0.79 -12.15 -8.38
N HIS A 116 -1.35 -12.57 -9.52
CA HIS A 116 -0.74 -12.40 -10.84
C HIS A 116 -1.51 -11.39 -11.70
N THR A 117 -2.51 -10.71 -11.13
CA THR A 117 -3.25 -9.66 -11.80
C THR A 117 -2.35 -8.44 -11.98
N GLN A 118 -2.46 -7.77 -13.13
CA GLN A 118 -1.71 -6.57 -13.38
C GLN A 118 -2.25 -5.41 -12.53
N GLN A 119 -1.44 -4.96 -11.58
CA GLN A 119 -1.76 -3.88 -10.66
C GLN A 119 -0.74 -2.75 -10.77
N THR A 120 -1.15 -1.56 -10.34
CA THR A 120 -0.30 -0.35 -10.28
C THR A 120 -0.56 0.39 -8.98
N HIS A 121 0.19 1.44 -8.66
CA HIS A 121 -0.13 2.30 -7.52
C HIS A 121 -1.56 2.89 -7.61
N VAL A 122 -2.12 3.04 -8.80
CA VAL A 122 -3.51 3.50 -9.00
C VAL A 122 -4.51 2.46 -8.51
N SER A 123 -4.16 1.18 -8.47
CA SER A 123 -5.01 0.12 -7.92
C SER A 123 -5.31 0.32 -6.43
N LEU A 124 -4.41 0.97 -5.67
CA LEU A 124 -4.66 1.33 -4.27
C LEU A 124 -5.77 2.39 -4.15
N VAL A 125 -5.79 3.36 -5.08
CA VAL A 125 -6.86 4.36 -5.15
C VAL A 125 -8.15 3.69 -5.58
N LYS A 126 -8.10 2.80 -6.58
CA LYS A 126 -9.26 2.04 -7.05
C LYS A 126 -9.88 1.16 -5.95
N PHE A 127 -9.05 0.52 -5.13
CA PHE A 127 -9.51 -0.23 -3.97
C PHE A 127 -10.29 0.68 -3.01
N CYS A 128 -9.81 1.88 -2.72
CA CYS A 128 -10.52 2.86 -1.90
C CYS A 128 -11.84 3.30 -2.56
N GLU A 129 -11.83 3.60 -3.87
CA GLU A 129 -13.04 3.95 -4.61
C GLU A 129 -14.11 2.86 -4.48
N LYS A 130 -13.71 1.61 -4.70
CA LYS A 130 -14.60 0.45 -4.61
C LYS A 130 -15.13 0.25 -3.19
N THR A 131 -14.25 0.33 -2.19
CA THR A 131 -14.59 0.09 -0.78
C THR A 131 -15.56 1.14 -0.23
N PHE A 132 -15.37 2.41 -0.60
CA PHE A 132 -16.17 3.52 -0.08
C PHE A 132 -17.28 4.00 -1.03
N GLY A 133 -17.47 3.32 -2.18
CA GLY A 133 -18.50 3.67 -3.17
C GLY A 133 -18.26 5.04 -3.83
N LEU A 134 -17.00 5.42 -4.04
CA LEU A 134 -16.63 6.70 -4.65
C LEU A 134 -16.53 6.58 -6.18
N PRO A 135 -16.81 7.66 -6.93
CA PRO A 135 -16.58 7.68 -8.36
C PRO A 135 -15.08 7.75 -8.67
N SER A 136 -14.68 7.21 -9.82
CA SER A 136 -13.32 7.36 -10.34
C SER A 136 -13.00 8.82 -10.68
N ILE A 137 -11.78 9.24 -10.38
CA ILE A 137 -11.33 10.63 -10.54
C ILE A 137 -11.02 10.92 -12.02
N ASN A 138 -10.50 9.94 -12.76
CA ASN A 138 -10.18 10.09 -14.18
C ASN A 138 -10.30 8.76 -14.95
N ALA A 139 -9.60 8.63 -16.08
CA ALA A 139 -9.64 7.41 -16.91
C ALA A 139 -8.73 6.31 -16.38
N ARG A 140 -7.65 6.64 -15.66
CA ARG A 140 -6.64 5.70 -15.17
C ARG A 140 -7.17 4.88 -14.01
N ASP A 141 -7.71 5.52 -12.98
CA ASP A 141 -8.36 4.84 -11.86
C ASP A 141 -9.66 4.13 -12.29
N LYS A 142 -10.38 4.67 -13.28
CA LYS A 142 -11.49 3.95 -13.89
C LYS A 142 -11.05 2.61 -14.49
N ALA A 143 -9.90 2.57 -15.15
CA ALA A 143 -9.36 1.38 -15.82
C ALA A 143 -8.50 0.47 -14.91
N ALA A 144 -8.10 0.94 -13.73
CA ALA A 144 -7.26 0.18 -12.80
C ALA A 144 -7.99 -1.04 -12.23
N ASP A 145 -7.21 -2.09 -11.93
CA ASP A 145 -7.66 -3.23 -11.14
C ASP A 145 -7.98 -2.79 -9.69
N ASP A 146 -9.00 -3.39 -9.08
CA ASP A 146 -9.48 -3.04 -7.74
C ASP A 146 -8.87 -3.88 -6.62
N MET A 147 -7.93 -4.78 -6.94
CA MET A 147 -7.24 -5.68 -6.02
C MET A 147 -8.14 -6.67 -5.29
N SER A 148 -9.40 -6.85 -5.73
CA SER A 148 -10.34 -7.78 -5.10
C SER A 148 -9.84 -9.22 -5.10
N ASP A 149 -8.98 -9.61 -6.05
CA ASP A 149 -8.40 -10.95 -6.07
C ASP A 149 -7.56 -11.27 -4.83
N CYS A 150 -7.02 -10.25 -4.15
CA CYS A 150 -6.15 -10.43 -2.99
C CYS A 150 -6.93 -10.82 -1.73
N PHE A 151 -8.26 -10.72 -1.76
CA PHE A 151 -9.13 -10.89 -0.61
C PHE A 151 -10.11 -12.05 -0.77
N ASP A 152 -10.45 -12.68 0.34
CA ASP A 152 -11.62 -13.52 0.50
C ASP A 152 -12.44 -12.98 1.67
N PHE A 153 -13.47 -12.18 1.37
CA PHE A 153 -14.34 -11.60 2.40
C PHE A 153 -15.37 -12.60 2.97
N THR A 154 -15.40 -13.83 2.46
CA THR A 154 -16.26 -14.90 2.98
C THR A 154 -15.54 -15.76 4.03
N GLN A 155 -14.22 -15.64 4.13
CA GLN A 155 -13.42 -16.38 5.10
C GLN A 155 -13.65 -15.89 6.53
N LYS A 156 -13.36 -16.76 7.51
CA LYS A 156 -13.24 -16.35 8.91
C LYS A 156 -12.02 -15.42 9.05
N PRO A 157 -12.11 -14.28 9.75
CA PRO A 157 -10.99 -13.38 9.99
C PRO A 157 -9.74 -14.14 10.48
N LEU A 158 -8.64 -13.97 9.75
CA LEU A 158 -7.35 -14.52 10.16
C LEU A 158 -6.88 -13.85 11.45
N VAL A 159 -6.10 -14.58 12.25
CA VAL A 159 -5.48 -14.04 13.47
C VAL A 159 -4.42 -13.00 13.08
N ALA A 160 -4.27 -11.97 13.90
CA ALA A 160 -3.23 -10.96 13.70
C ALA A 160 -1.84 -11.61 13.64
N PRO A 161 -0.91 -11.04 12.85
CA PRO A 161 0.49 -11.45 12.93
C PRO A 161 1.00 -11.25 14.36
N GLY A 162 1.94 -12.10 14.78
CA GLY A 162 2.70 -11.86 16.01
C GLY A 162 3.54 -10.58 15.91
N PRO A 163 4.06 -10.08 17.03
CA PRO A 163 4.90 -8.89 17.02
C PRO A 163 6.12 -9.07 16.10
N ALA A 164 6.54 -7.99 15.46
CA ALA A 164 7.77 -7.95 14.70
C ALA A 164 8.96 -8.28 15.61
N VAL A 165 9.88 -9.12 15.11
CA VAL A 165 11.08 -9.58 15.83
C VAL A 165 12.31 -8.80 15.41
#